data_AF-A0A348AMZ3-F1
#
_entry.id   AF-A0A348AMZ3-F1
#
_cell.length_a   1.000
_cell.length_b   1.000
_cell.length_c   1.000
_cell.angle_alpha   90.00
_cell.angle_beta   90.00
_cell.angle_gamma   90.00
#
_symmetry.space_group_name_H-M   'P 1'
#
loop_
_entity.id
_entity.type
_entity.pdbx_description
1 polymer ?
#
loop_
_entity_poly.entity_id
_entity_poly.type
_entity_poly.pdbx_seq_one_letter_code
_entity_poly.pdbx_strand_id
1 'polypeptide(L)'
;MAYIHFTDEEKQRANSVDLVDFLERQGEKLTRSGPEWRWKRHDSVTVRGNEWFRHSRKEGGHAIDFVQEFYNVSFPEAVQWLLGGEAGVEWNQTSKSAPAPKKDFALPEVNSDMRRVFAYLIKQRFIDRDVLSHFAHEKLIYEDKEYHNAVFVGLDEKGIARHAHKRGTYTQGEPYKGNVESSDPRYSFHWIGKSSKLYVFEAPVDMLSFITLHLKDWKEHSYVTLDGVSEHALLQQLRQNPHLNEVVFCLDHDEAGIEAVGRLKGILAENGYTNTAIMQSTYKDWNEDLKAKHGVEPIPSEEHPKLMLLPQVCAELSELCEAIRAHRDTRAFVTDCFDALEPLVNSGKVAPENVESVRECLECMAAGSLLLTRELCRQMEHPVTTEQLMRKLQASYRPHEDRGWLRTRTEDIRRALEEINRMVNTPGIRGVEDQRRLGSSYLRLALDCVRARMFIELEPQVMLPKQEQPENILMTM
;
A
#
# COMPACT_ATOMS: atom_id res chain seq x y z
N MET A 1 5.22 26.24 -26.68
CA MET A 1 5.52 27.00 -25.45
C MET A 1 7.03 27.01 -25.24
N ALA A 2 7.61 28.14 -24.81
CA ALA A 2 9.03 28.24 -24.51
C ALA A 2 9.39 27.34 -23.31
N TYR A 3 10.44 26.55 -23.43
CA TYR A 3 10.89 25.66 -22.35
C TYR A 3 11.50 26.51 -21.22
N ILE A 4 10.85 26.55 -20.05
CA ILE A 4 11.34 27.28 -18.88
C ILE A 4 12.41 26.42 -18.20
N HIS A 5 13.66 26.88 -18.24
CA HIS A 5 14.76 26.24 -17.54
C HIS A 5 14.84 26.77 -16.10
N PHE A 6 14.78 25.87 -15.12
CA PHE A 6 15.07 26.15 -13.72
C PHE A 6 16.43 25.58 -13.34
N THR A 7 17.20 26.33 -12.57
CA THR A 7 18.44 25.88 -11.95
C THR A 7 18.16 24.84 -10.87
N ASP A 8 19.16 24.01 -10.52
CA ASP A 8 18.99 23.03 -9.45
C ASP A 8 18.80 23.69 -8.08
N GLU A 9 19.35 24.89 -7.88
CA GLU A 9 19.11 25.71 -6.69
C GLU A 9 17.66 26.17 -6.59
N GLU A 10 17.06 26.58 -7.71
CA GLU A 10 15.64 26.97 -7.76
C GLU A 10 14.72 25.78 -7.45
N LYS A 11 15.01 24.61 -8.01
CA LYS A 11 14.27 23.38 -7.71
C LYS A 11 14.41 22.97 -6.24
N GLN A 12 15.63 23.06 -5.69
CA GLN A 12 15.87 22.76 -4.27
C GLN A 12 15.09 23.72 -3.37
N ARG A 13 15.11 25.02 -3.68
CA ARG A 13 14.39 26.04 -2.92
C ARG A 13 12.88 25.86 -3.01
N ALA A 14 12.35 25.56 -4.19
CA ALA A 14 10.93 25.24 -4.35
C ALA A 14 10.54 23.97 -3.56
N ASN A 15 11.40 22.94 -3.58
CA ASN A 15 11.17 21.72 -2.81
C ASN A 15 11.36 21.87 -1.30
N SER A 16 12.02 22.93 -0.81
CA SER A 16 12.16 23.19 0.63
C SER A 16 11.05 24.04 1.22
N VAL A 17 10.04 24.42 0.43
CA VAL A 17 8.86 25.12 0.94
C VAL A 17 8.14 24.26 1.98
N ASP A 18 7.85 24.85 3.15
CA ASP A 18 7.06 24.20 4.20
C ASP A 18 5.60 24.06 3.74
N LEU A 19 5.15 22.81 3.59
CA LEU A 19 3.81 22.49 3.16
C LEU A 19 2.73 22.87 4.19
N VAL A 20 3.10 23.00 5.47
CA VAL A 20 2.17 23.49 6.51
C VAL A 20 1.85 24.96 6.24
N ASP A 21 2.89 25.80 6.10
CA ASP A 21 2.74 27.23 5.77
C ASP A 21 2.03 27.41 4.42
N PHE A 22 2.42 26.63 3.41
CA PHE A 22 1.78 26.65 2.11
C PHE A 22 0.27 26.42 2.20
N LEU A 23 -0.15 25.32 2.85
CA LEU A 23 -1.55 24.94 2.97
C LEU A 23 -2.36 25.93 3.80
N GLU A 24 -1.84 26.38 4.94
CA GLU A 24 -2.53 27.36 5.79
C GLU A 24 -2.81 28.66 5.04
N ARG A 25 -1.86 29.13 4.22
CA ARG A 25 -2.06 30.33 3.38
C ARG A 25 -3.02 30.11 2.21
N GLN A 26 -3.25 28.85 1.79
CA GLN A 26 -4.33 28.50 0.87
C GLN A 26 -5.70 28.39 1.56
N GLY A 27 -5.78 28.63 2.87
CA GLY A 27 -7.01 28.51 3.66
C GLY A 27 -7.38 27.07 4.00
N GLU A 28 -6.46 26.13 3.80
CA GLU A 28 -6.65 24.73 4.12
C GLU A 28 -6.50 24.46 5.62
N LYS A 29 -7.20 23.45 6.14
CA LYS A 29 -7.19 23.10 7.56
C LYS A 29 -6.35 21.85 7.82
N LEU A 30 -5.47 21.92 8.80
CA LEU A 30 -4.61 20.82 9.24
C LEU A 30 -4.99 20.37 10.67
N THR A 31 -4.82 19.08 10.98
CA THR A 31 -4.92 18.52 12.33
C THR A 31 -3.64 17.81 12.72
N ARG A 32 -3.31 17.82 14.02
CA ARG A 32 -2.08 17.17 14.48
C ARG A 32 -2.21 15.65 14.40
N SER A 33 -1.21 14.98 13.83
CA SER A 33 -1.13 13.52 13.68
C SER A 33 0.27 13.03 14.06
N GLY A 34 0.53 12.88 15.38
CA GLY A 34 1.86 12.55 15.88
C GLY A 34 2.87 13.67 15.60
N PRO A 35 4.04 13.37 14.97
CA PRO A 35 4.99 14.40 14.56
C PRO A 35 4.55 15.16 13.30
N GLU A 36 3.56 14.66 12.57
CA GLU A 36 3.08 15.18 11.28
C GLU A 36 1.77 15.98 11.43
N TRP A 37 1.34 16.59 10.33
CA TRP A 37 0.04 17.23 10.20
C TRP A 37 -0.80 16.48 9.17
N ARG A 38 -2.06 16.20 9.48
CA ARG A 38 -3.02 15.59 8.56
C ARG A 38 -3.87 16.66 7.91
N TRP A 39 -4.05 16.59 6.61
CA TRP A 39 -4.86 17.55 5.86
C TRP A 39 -6.34 17.19 5.90
N LYS A 40 -7.21 18.10 6.39
CA LYS A 40 -8.64 17.80 6.55
C LYS A 40 -9.37 17.51 5.24
N ARG A 41 -9.00 18.21 4.16
CA ARG A 41 -9.62 18.02 2.84
C ARG A 41 -9.28 16.66 2.23
N HIS A 42 -8.08 16.17 2.51
CA HIS A 42 -7.57 14.88 2.08
C HIS A 42 -7.06 14.12 3.30
N ASP A 43 -7.97 13.46 4.02
CA ASP A 43 -7.72 12.80 5.31
C ASP A 43 -6.64 11.70 5.25
N SER A 44 -6.41 11.13 4.07
CA SER A 44 -5.34 10.18 3.79
C SER A 44 -3.97 10.84 3.59
N VAL A 45 -3.86 12.17 3.60
CA VAL A 45 -2.61 12.91 3.33
C VAL A 45 -2.06 13.51 4.62
N THR A 46 -0.80 13.18 4.93
CA THR A 46 -0.03 13.85 5.98
C THR A 46 1.12 14.65 5.38
N VAL A 47 1.48 15.75 6.05
CA VAL A 47 2.58 16.64 5.71
C VAL A 47 3.49 16.85 6.91
N ARG A 48 4.79 16.95 6.64
CA ARG A 48 5.83 17.21 7.64
C ARG A 48 6.91 18.10 7.02
N GLY A 49 6.90 19.38 7.38
CA GLY A 49 7.78 20.35 6.72
C GLY A 49 7.47 20.37 5.22
N ASN A 50 8.47 20.10 4.39
CA ASN A 50 8.34 20.09 2.93
C ASN A 50 8.00 18.71 2.34
N GLU A 51 7.79 17.69 3.18
CA GLU A 51 7.46 16.34 2.78
C GLU A 51 5.96 16.08 2.95
N TRP A 52 5.40 15.24 2.09
CA TRP A 52 4.04 14.75 2.22
C TRP A 52 3.95 13.26 1.90
N PHE A 53 2.91 12.62 2.44
CA PHE A 53 2.61 11.22 2.20
C PHE A 53 1.09 10.98 2.17
N ARG A 54 0.58 10.35 1.10
CA ARG A 54 -0.79 9.86 0.98
C ARG A 54 -0.83 8.38 1.35
N HIS A 55 -1.37 8.09 2.52
CA HIS A 55 -1.49 6.76 3.12
C HIS A 55 -2.31 5.80 2.26
N SER A 56 -3.40 6.27 1.64
CA SER A 56 -4.26 5.41 0.81
C SER A 56 -3.57 4.90 -0.45
N ARG A 57 -2.56 5.60 -0.96
CA ARG A 57 -1.79 5.20 -2.16
C ARG A 57 -0.36 4.78 -1.86
N LYS A 58 0.10 4.94 -0.62
CA LYS A 58 1.49 4.73 -0.19
C LYS A 58 2.49 5.53 -1.04
N GLU A 59 2.12 6.77 -1.36
CA GLU A 59 2.87 7.68 -2.23
C GLU A 59 3.24 8.93 -1.45
N GLY A 60 4.35 9.56 -1.80
CA GLY A 60 4.79 10.80 -1.18
C GLY A 60 5.85 11.50 -2.02
N GLY A 61 6.23 12.68 -1.59
CA GLY A 61 7.21 13.49 -2.29
C GLY A 61 7.49 14.78 -1.55
N HIS A 62 8.07 15.74 -2.26
CA HIS A 62 8.35 17.07 -1.73
C HIS A 62 7.33 18.11 -2.21
N ALA A 63 7.57 19.37 -1.89
CA ALA A 63 6.63 20.44 -2.15
C ALA A 63 6.26 20.61 -3.63
N ILE A 64 7.20 20.43 -4.58
CA ILE A 64 6.87 20.51 -6.01
C ILE A 64 5.88 19.41 -6.38
N ASP A 65 6.16 18.16 -6.03
CA ASP A 65 5.29 17.01 -6.33
C ASP A 65 3.90 17.19 -5.71
N PHE A 66 3.86 17.76 -4.50
CA PHE A 66 2.62 18.09 -3.81
C PHE A 66 1.75 19.07 -4.62
N VAL A 67 2.34 20.18 -5.06
CA VAL A 67 1.61 21.22 -5.79
C VAL A 67 1.15 20.69 -7.15
N GLN A 68 2.00 19.92 -7.85
CA GLN A 68 1.60 19.27 -9.10
C GLN A 68 0.38 18.35 -8.90
N GLU A 69 0.40 17.52 -7.86
CA GLU A 69 -0.66 16.54 -7.59
C GLU A 69 -1.99 17.21 -7.25
N PHE A 70 -1.98 17.98 -6.17
CA PHE A 70 -3.19 18.41 -5.48
C PHE A 70 -3.76 19.70 -6.08
N TYR A 71 -2.93 20.50 -6.75
CA TYR A 71 -3.34 21.74 -7.42
C TYR A 71 -3.37 21.62 -8.94
N ASN A 72 -3.02 20.46 -9.50
CA ASN A 72 -3.17 20.15 -10.91
C ASN A 72 -2.42 21.11 -11.85
N VAL A 73 -1.18 21.44 -11.49
CA VAL A 73 -0.32 22.32 -12.28
C VAL A 73 0.88 21.56 -12.84
N SER A 74 1.41 22.04 -13.95
CA SER A 74 2.63 21.48 -14.55
C SER A 74 3.85 21.71 -13.67
N PHE A 75 4.95 20.99 -13.93
CA PHE A 75 6.19 21.16 -13.19
C PHE A 75 6.69 22.63 -13.22
N PRO A 76 6.74 23.32 -14.38
CA PRO A 76 7.14 24.72 -14.40
C PRO A 76 6.25 25.65 -13.59
N GLU A 77 4.93 25.44 -13.65
CA GLU A 77 3.96 26.23 -12.89
C GLU A 77 4.10 25.98 -11.38
N ALA A 78 4.30 24.73 -10.97
CA ALA A 78 4.54 24.36 -9.57
C ALA A 78 5.81 25.03 -9.03
N VAL A 79 6.92 24.95 -9.76
CA VAL A 79 8.18 25.59 -9.36
C VAL A 79 8.01 27.10 -9.30
N GLN A 80 7.40 27.72 -10.30
CA GLN A 80 7.17 29.18 -10.30
C GLN A 80 6.30 29.62 -9.11
N TRP A 81 5.25 28.87 -8.79
CA TRP A 81 4.36 29.18 -7.65
C TRP A 81 5.08 29.03 -6.30
N LEU A 82 5.83 27.95 -6.11
CA LEU A 82 6.62 27.71 -4.89
C LEU A 82 7.82 28.66 -4.75
N LEU A 83 8.20 29.35 -5.82
CA LEU A 83 9.17 30.43 -5.79
C LEU A 83 8.54 31.82 -5.62
N GLY A 84 7.22 31.90 -5.43
CA GLY A 84 6.48 33.12 -5.13
C GLY A 84 5.68 33.69 -6.30
N GLY A 85 5.78 33.10 -7.50
CA GLY A 85 5.05 33.51 -8.69
C GLY A 85 5.29 34.96 -9.10
N GLU A 86 4.36 35.53 -9.88
CA GLU A 86 4.37 36.97 -10.21
C GLU A 86 4.05 37.87 -9.01
N ALA A 87 3.43 37.30 -7.97
CA ALA A 87 3.01 38.00 -6.76
C ALA A 87 4.14 38.19 -5.73
N GLY A 88 5.31 37.57 -5.91
CA GLY A 88 6.46 37.71 -5.02
C GLY A 88 6.24 37.16 -3.60
N VAL A 89 5.43 36.11 -3.45
CA VAL A 89 5.13 35.52 -2.13
C VAL A 89 6.34 34.75 -1.59
N GLU A 90 6.86 35.15 -0.44
CA GLU A 90 7.88 34.38 0.28
C GLU A 90 7.24 33.31 1.17
N TRP A 91 7.56 32.05 0.89
CA TRP A 91 7.16 30.89 1.69
C TRP A 91 8.19 30.59 2.77
N ASN A 92 7.71 30.11 3.92
CA ASN A 92 8.60 29.54 4.92
C ASN A 92 9.36 28.36 4.31
N GLN A 93 10.67 28.35 4.54
CA GLN A 93 11.53 27.26 4.10
C GLN A 93 11.76 26.33 5.28
N THR A 94 11.78 25.03 5.03
CA THR A 94 12.37 24.08 5.97
C THR A 94 13.86 24.36 6.04
N SER A 95 14.25 25.24 6.97
CA SER A 95 15.65 25.35 7.37
C SER A 95 16.13 23.94 7.74
N LYS A 96 17.38 23.59 7.42
CA LYS A 96 18.02 22.34 7.86
C LYS A 96 18.17 22.33 9.40
N SER A 97 17.09 22.51 10.16
CA SER A 97 17.06 22.15 11.56
C SER A 97 17.23 20.65 11.57
N ALA A 98 18.37 20.18 12.09
CA ALA A 98 18.57 18.77 12.36
C ALA A 98 17.31 18.22 13.04
N PRO A 99 16.85 17.00 12.67
CA PRO A 99 15.74 16.38 13.37
C PRO A 99 16.00 16.47 14.87
N ALA A 100 14.97 16.83 15.65
CA ALA A 100 15.10 16.85 17.11
C ALA A 100 15.75 15.53 17.56
N PRO A 101 16.71 15.55 18.50
CA PRO A 101 17.41 14.35 18.92
C PRO A 101 16.40 13.28 19.32
N LYS A 102 16.55 12.08 18.77
CA LYS A 102 15.67 10.95 19.10
C LYS A 102 15.78 10.71 20.61
N LYS A 103 14.65 10.76 21.31
CA LYS A 103 14.60 10.35 22.72
C LYS A 103 14.93 8.87 22.83
N ASP A 104 15.46 8.46 23.97
CA ASP A 104 15.61 7.04 24.27
C ASP A 104 14.23 6.39 24.44
N PHE A 105 14.12 5.12 24.02
CA PHE A 105 12.91 4.34 24.22
C PHE A 105 12.67 4.12 25.73
N ALA A 106 11.45 4.41 26.17
CA ALA A 106 11.00 4.15 27.53
C ALA A 106 9.55 3.67 27.51
N LEU A 107 9.27 2.64 28.32
CA LEU A 107 7.91 2.17 28.52
C LEU A 107 7.05 3.22 29.25
N PRO A 108 5.77 3.39 28.89
CA PRO A 108 4.82 4.17 29.67
C PRO A 108 4.75 3.70 31.14
N GLU A 109 4.52 4.62 32.07
CA GLU A 109 4.37 4.28 33.49
C GLU A 109 3.20 3.31 33.67
N VAL A 110 3.42 2.24 34.45
CA VAL A 110 2.44 1.20 34.72
C VAL A 110 1.38 1.72 35.69
N ASN A 111 0.10 1.50 35.40
CA ASN A 111 -0.99 1.79 36.33
C ASN A 111 -0.98 0.82 37.53
N SER A 112 -1.58 1.22 38.65
CA SER A 112 -1.64 0.39 39.86
C SER A 112 -2.48 -0.87 39.70
N ASP A 113 -3.42 -0.89 38.75
CA ASP A 113 -4.22 -2.05 38.38
C ASP A 113 -4.51 -2.08 36.86
N MET A 114 -5.08 -3.19 36.39
CA MET A 114 -5.40 -3.39 34.97
C MET A 114 -6.90 -3.44 34.70
N ARG A 115 -7.74 -2.83 35.56
CA ARG A 115 -9.20 -3.02 35.51
C ARG A 115 -9.79 -2.56 34.19
N ARG A 116 -9.33 -1.44 33.62
CA ARG A 116 -9.87 -0.90 32.37
C ARG A 116 -9.42 -1.73 31.18
N VAL A 117 -8.16 -2.13 31.14
CA VAL A 117 -7.63 -3.01 30.09
C VAL A 117 -8.34 -4.37 30.09
N PHE A 118 -8.52 -4.99 31.26
CA PHE A 118 -9.26 -6.25 31.36
C PHE A 118 -10.73 -6.09 30.96
N ALA A 119 -11.40 -5.02 31.41
CA ALA A 119 -12.78 -4.74 31.00
C ALA A 119 -12.89 -4.56 29.48
N TYR A 120 -12.00 -3.76 28.88
CA TYR A 120 -11.97 -3.51 27.44
C TYR A 120 -11.72 -4.81 26.65
N LEU A 121 -10.61 -5.50 26.92
CA LEU A 121 -10.21 -6.67 26.14
C LEU A 121 -11.17 -7.86 26.32
N ILE A 122 -11.72 -8.08 27.52
CA ILE A 122 -12.64 -9.20 27.74
C ILE A 122 -14.08 -8.85 27.34
N LYS A 123 -14.58 -7.67 27.71
CA LYS A 123 -16.02 -7.35 27.53
C LYS A 123 -16.36 -6.77 26.16
N GLN A 124 -15.42 -6.08 25.53
CA GLN A 124 -15.66 -5.43 24.24
C GLN A 124 -14.95 -6.14 23.09
N ARG A 125 -13.76 -6.69 23.37
CA ARG A 125 -12.98 -7.44 22.38
C ARG A 125 -13.14 -8.96 22.52
N PHE A 126 -13.88 -9.43 23.53
CA PHE A 126 -14.22 -10.83 23.77
C PHE A 126 -13.00 -11.77 23.91
N ILE A 127 -11.83 -11.22 24.23
CA ILE A 127 -10.61 -12.00 24.43
C ILE A 127 -10.79 -12.93 25.62
N ASP A 128 -10.35 -14.18 25.46
CA ASP A 128 -10.39 -15.16 26.53
C ASP A 128 -9.61 -14.68 27.76
N ARG A 129 -10.21 -14.89 28.94
CA ARG A 129 -9.65 -14.38 30.19
C ARG A 129 -8.31 -15.02 30.54
N ASP A 130 -8.14 -16.31 30.28
CA ASP A 130 -6.92 -17.03 30.65
C ASP A 130 -5.79 -16.70 29.67
N VAL A 131 -6.12 -16.50 28.39
CA VAL A 131 -5.20 -15.94 27.39
C VAL A 131 -4.69 -14.57 27.85
N LEU A 132 -5.59 -13.62 28.14
CA LEU A 132 -5.20 -12.28 28.57
C LEU A 132 -4.39 -12.32 29.89
N SER A 133 -4.82 -13.13 30.85
CA SER A 133 -4.15 -13.25 32.15
C SER A 133 -2.73 -13.80 31.99
N HIS A 134 -2.49 -14.69 31.03
CA HIS A 134 -1.15 -15.19 30.72
C HIS A 134 -0.24 -14.07 30.23
N PHE A 135 -0.64 -13.32 29.20
CA PHE A 135 0.18 -12.22 28.67
C PHE A 135 0.42 -11.09 29.70
N ALA A 136 -0.55 -10.83 30.57
CA ALA A 136 -0.38 -9.91 31.69
C ALA A 136 0.64 -10.43 32.72
N HIS A 137 0.61 -11.73 33.05
CA HIS A 137 1.56 -12.37 33.96
C HIS A 137 2.99 -12.31 33.42
N GLU A 138 3.17 -12.53 32.12
CA GLU A 138 4.45 -12.41 31.42
C GLU A 138 4.91 -10.95 31.25
N LYS A 139 4.14 -9.98 31.77
CA LYS A 139 4.39 -8.53 31.65
C LYS A 139 4.44 -8.02 30.21
N LEU A 140 3.81 -8.76 29.29
CA LEU A 140 3.71 -8.39 27.88
C LEU A 140 2.50 -7.49 27.61
N ILE A 141 1.50 -7.51 28.50
CA ILE A 141 0.35 -6.60 28.44
C ILE A 141 0.18 -5.92 29.79
N TYR A 142 0.03 -4.59 29.80
CA TYR A 142 -0.31 -3.83 31.00
C TYR A 142 -1.17 -2.60 30.68
N GLU A 143 -1.68 -1.95 31.73
CA GLU A 143 -2.43 -0.70 31.61
C GLU A 143 -1.51 0.49 31.89
N ASP A 144 -1.42 1.47 30.98
CA ASP A 144 -0.67 2.69 31.27
C ASP A 144 -1.40 3.58 32.28
N LYS A 145 -0.63 4.32 33.08
CA LYS A 145 -1.15 5.13 34.18
C LYS A 145 -1.84 6.41 33.74
N GLU A 146 -1.32 7.06 32.69
CA GLU A 146 -1.74 8.41 32.29
C GLU A 146 -3.06 8.40 31.52
N TYR A 147 -3.25 7.43 30.62
CA TYR A 147 -4.38 7.40 29.70
C TYR A 147 -5.20 6.11 29.80
N HIS A 148 -4.78 5.15 30.62
CA HIS A 148 -5.39 3.82 30.74
C HIS A 148 -5.43 3.06 29.40
N ASN A 149 -4.42 3.25 28.54
CA ASN A 149 -4.30 2.45 27.32
C ASN A 149 -3.86 1.02 27.67
N ALA A 150 -4.28 0.06 26.85
CA ALA A 150 -3.64 -1.25 26.80
C ALA A 150 -2.28 -1.10 26.11
N VAL A 151 -1.21 -1.40 26.84
CA VAL A 151 0.16 -1.42 26.32
C VAL A 151 0.56 -2.86 26.02
N PHE A 152 0.99 -3.11 24.79
CA PHE A 152 1.49 -4.40 24.31
C PHE A 152 3.00 -4.27 24.11
N VAL A 153 3.76 -4.99 24.91
CA VAL A 153 5.22 -4.88 25.00
C VAL A 153 5.88 -5.94 24.15
N GLY A 154 6.90 -5.54 23.40
CA GLY A 154 7.77 -6.49 22.73
C GLY A 154 9.20 -6.42 23.27
N LEU A 155 9.76 -7.61 23.50
CA LEU A 155 11.02 -7.83 24.20
C LEU A 155 12.12 -8.26 23.23
N ASP A 156 13.36 -7.94 23.54
CA ASP A 156 14.51 -8.56 22.88
C ASP A 156 14.84 -9.94 23.46
N GLU A 157 15.85 -10.59 22.89
CA GLU A 157 16.31 -11.93 23.29
C GLU A 157 16.81 -11.99 24.74
N LYS A 158 17.07 -10.83 25.35
CA LYS A 158 17.51 -10.70 26.75
C LYS A 158 16.34 -10.37 27.69
N GLY A 159 15.11 -10.35 27.18
CA GLY A 159 13.92 -9.96 27.93
C GLY A 159 13.81 -8.46 28.19
N ILE A 160 14.55 -7.62 27.46
CA ILE A 160 14.52 -6.16 27.62
C ILE A 160 13.47 -5.58 26.67
N ALA A 161 12.59 -4.73 27.18
CA ALA A 161 11.61 -4.05 26.34
C ALA A 161 12.30 -3.15 25.30
N ARG A 162 11.94 -3.35 24.03
CA ARG A 162 12.40 -2.54 22.89
C ARG A 162 11.27 -1.88 22.12
N HIS A 163 10.04 -2.34 22.35
CA HIS A 163 8.86 -1.86 21.66
C HIS A 163 7.66 -1.81 22.62
N ALA A 164 6.77 -0.85 22.39
CA ALA A 164 5.45 -0.86 22.99
C ALA A 164 4.40 -0.27 22.03
N HIS A 165 3.33 -1.03 21.77
CA HIS A 165 2.15 -0.56 21.06
C HIS A 165 1.05 -0.20 22.06
N LYS A 166 0.41 0.95 21.90
CA LYS A 166 -0.69 1.41 22.76
C LYS A 166 -2.02 1.35 22.02
N ARG A 167 -3.06 0.86 22.71
CA ARG A 167 -4.45 0.87 22.25
C ARG A 167 -5.35 1.50 23.31
N GLY A 168 -6.09 2.53 22.92
CA GLY A 168 -7.09 3.18 23.75
C GLY A 168 -8.17 2.21 24.21
N THR A 169 -8.58 2.34 25.48
CA THR A 169 -9.63 1.51 26.10
C THR A 169 -10.99 2.21 26.18
N TYR A 170 -11.05 3.49 25.77
CA TYR A 170 -12.28 4.27 25.72
C TYR A 170 -13.16 3.84 24.54
N THR A 171 -14.48 3.85 24.77
CA THR A 171 -15.52 3.49 23.78
C THR A 171 -16.16 4.67 23.10
N GLN A 172 -15.86 5.89 23.56
CA GLN A 172 -16.41 7.12 23.02
C GLN A 172 -15.32 7.83 22.22
N GLY A 173 -15.60 8.08 20.94
CA GLY A 173 -14.65 8.64 19.99
C GLY A 173 -13.67 7.61 19.41
N GLU A 174 -12.77 8.09 18.54
CA GLU A 174 -11.76 7.27 17.90
C GLU A 174 -10.71 6.77 18.91
N PRO A 175 -10.57 5.44 19.11
CA PRO A 175 -9.64 4.90 20.08
C PRO A 175 -8.20 5.08 19.58
N TYR A 176 -7.35 5.66 20.42
CA TYR A 176 -5.93 5.82 20.14
C TYR A 176 -5.28 4.48 19.72
N LYS A 177 -4.47 4.48 18.66
CA LYS A 177 -3.61 3.38 18.24
C LYS A 177 -2.26 3.96 17.85
N GLY A 178 -1.18 3.43 18.41
CA GLY A 178 0.16 3.87 18.01
C GLY A 178 1.27 3.31 18.85
N ASN A 179 2.47 3.28 18.25
CA ASN A 179 3.69 2.86 18.93
C ASN A 179 4.20 3.98 19.84
N VAL A 180 4.80 3.59 20.95
CA VAL A 180 5.52 4.50 21.83
C VAL A 180 6.72 5.08 21.07
N GLU A 181 7.04 6.35 21.32
CA GLU A 181 8.16 7.05 20.69
C GLU A 181 9.46 6.23 20.84
N SER A 182 10.24 6.18 19.77
CA SER A 182 11.51 5.43 19.70
C SER A 182 11.42 3.91 19.86
N SER A 183 10.22 3.32 19.74
CA SER A 183 10.07 1.86 19.68
C SER A 183 10.85 1.27 18.48
N ASP A 184 11.51 0.13 18.70
CA ASP A 184 12.19 -0.62 17.66
C ASP A 184 11.21 -1.60 16.98
N PRO A 185 10.83 -1.37 15.70
CA PRO A 185 9.81 -2.16 15.01
C PRO A 185 10.22 -3.63 14.77
N ARG A 186 11.48 -4.00 15.01
CA ARG A 186 11.95 -5.39 14.93
C ARG A 186 11.44 -6.25 16.09
N TYR A 187 11.06 -5.62 17.19
CA TYR A 187 10.70 -6.29 18.43
C TYR A 187 9.26 -5.97 18.84
N SER A 188 8.33 -5.84 17.90
CA SER A 188 6.88 -5.64 18.18
C SER A 188 6.31 -6.75 19.07
N PHE A 189 5.04 -6.66 19.46
CA PHE A 189 4.40 -7.64 20.35
C PHE A 189 4.43 -9.06 19.75
N HIS A 190 4.94 -10.04 20.51
CA HIS A 190 5.09 -11.42 20.05
C HIS A 190 5.08 -12.43 21.19
N TRP A 191 4.90 -13.70 20.83
CA TRP A 191 5.04 -14.86 21.71
C TRP A 191 5.75 -15.98 20.93
N ILE A 192 6.76 -16.61 21.52
CA ILE A 192 7.51 -17.71 20.87
C ILE A 192 7.24 -19.02 21.58
N GLY A 193 6.62 -19.95 20.86
CA GLY A 193 6.42 -21.32 21.26
C GLY A 193 7.50 -22.27 20.74
N LYS A 194 7.30 -23.57 20.92
CA LYS A 194 8.27 -24.62 20.55
C LYS A 194 8.05 -25.21 19.16
N SER A 195 6.85 -25.10 18.61
CA SER A 195 6.54 -25.59 17.26
C SER A 195 7.21 -24.75 16.18
N SER A 196 7.27 -25.28 14.96
CA SER A 196 7.91 -24.62 13.81
C SER A 196 7.03 -23.56 13.13
N LYS A 197 5.85 -23.25 13.69
CA LYS A 197 4.86 -22.35 13.10
C LYS A 197 4.95 -20.94 13.67
N LEU A 198 4.92 -19.95 12.79
CA LEU A 198 4.81 -18.53 13.12
C LEU A 198 3.55 -17.94 12.47
N TYR A 199 2.59 -17.54 13.29
CA TYR A 199 1.40 -16.80 12.84
C TYR A 199 1.66 -15.29 12.89
N VAL A 200 1.27 -14.57 11.83
CA VAL A 200 1.63 -13.15 11.62
C VAL A 200 0.36 -12.29 11.52
N PHE A 201 0.26 -11.23 12.33
CA PHE A 201 -0.93 -10.38 12.45
C PHE A 201 -0.60 -8.90 12.27
N GLU A 202 -1.58 -8.07 11.89
CA GLU A 202 -1.38 -6.62 11.80
C GLU A 202 -1.33 -5.94 13.17
N ALA A 203 -2.13 -6.41 14.14
CA ALA A 203 -2.20 -5.81 15.46
C ALA A 203 -2.35 -6.84 16.60
N PRO A 204 -2.03 -6.43 17.85
CA PRO A 204 -2.13 -7.30 19.03
C PRO A 204 -3.53 -7.83 19.32
N VAL A 205 -4.58 -7.04 19.07
CA VAL A 205 -5.95 -7.47 19.34
C VAL A 205 -6.35 -8.63 18.43
N ASP A 206 -5.90 -8.63 17.17
CA ASP A 206 -6.22 -9.69 16.20
C ASP A 206 -5.48 -10.98 16.56
N MET A 207 -4.21 -10.86 16.95
CA MET A 207 -3.43 -11.98 17.48
C MET A 207 -4.12 -12.65 18.68
N LEU A 208 -4.56 -11.86 19.67
CA LEU A 208 -5.27 -12.38 20.84
C LEU A 208 -6.65 -12.97 20.47
N SER A 209 -7.33 -12.39 19.49
CA SER A 209 -8.63 -12.87 19.03
C SER A 209 -8.48 -14.22 18.33
N PHE A 210 -7.47 -14.37 17.49
CA PHE A 210 -7.10 -15.65 16.88
C PHE A 210 -6.79 -16.71 17.93
N ILE A 211 -5.96 -16.40 18.92
CA ILE A 211 -5.66 -17.34 20.02
C ILE A 211 -6.95 -17.73 20.77
N THR A 212 -7.85 -16.78 21.01
CA THR A 212 -9.16 -17.02 21.66
C THR A 212 -10.06 -17.94 20.82
N LEU A 213 -10.01 -17.83 19.49
CA LEU A 213 -10.73 -18.71 18.57
C LEU A 213 -10.09 -20.12 18.48
N HIS A 214 -8.79 -20.23 18.77
CA HIS A 214 -7.96 -21.42 18.61
C HIS A 214 -7.20 -21.81 19.90
N LEU A 215 -7.92 -21.98 21.01
CA LEU A 215 -7.32 -22.20 22.34
C LEU A 215 -6.49 -23.47 22.52
N LYS A 216 -6.62 -24.46 21.62
CA LYS A 216 -5.94 -25.74 21.79
C LYS A 216 -4.43 -25.57 21.56
N ASP A 217 -3.63 -25.92 22.57
CA ASP A 217 -2.17 -25.95 22.54
C ASP A 217 -1.52 -24.64 22.05
N TRP A 218 -2.23 -23.51 22.20
CA TRP A 218 -1.85 -22.25 21.56
C TRP A 218 -0.45 -21.76 21.96
N LYS A 219 -0.01 -22.06 23.19
CA LYS A 219 1.32 -21.68 23.72
C LYS A 219 2.48 -22.39 23.02
N GLU A 220 2.22 -23.52 22.37
CA GLU A 220 3.23 -24.26 21.60
C GLU A 220 3.53 -23.58 20.25
N HIS A 221 2.65 -22.69 19.77
CA HIS A 221 2.84 -21.93 18.55
C HIS A 221 3.51 -20.57 18.80
N SER A 222 4.06 -19.99 17.74
CA SER A 222 4.64 -18.65 17.78
C SER A 222 3.75 -17.65 17.06
N TYR A 223 3.71 -16.41 17.55
CA TYR A 223 2.87 -15.34 17.05
C TYR A 223 3.66 -14.04 17.04
N VAL A 224 3.46 -13.21 16.02
CA VAL A 224 4.08 -11.88 15.93
C VAL A 224 3.09 -10.88 15.34
N THR A 225 3.05 -9.67 15.90
CA THR A 225 2.32 -8.53 15.30
C THR A 225 3.27 -7.69 14.48
N LEU A 226 2.78 -7.07 13.40
CA LEU A 226 3.57 -6.17 12.57
C LEU A 226 3.37 -4.69 12.94
N ASP A 227 2.41 -4.41 13.83
CA ASP A 227 1.95 -3.08 14.25
C ASP A 227 1.68 -2.17 13.03
N GLY A 228 0.95 -2.73 12.07
CA GLY A 228 0.86 -2.29 10.69
C GLY A 228 1.17 -3.47 9.76
N VAL A 229 1.96 -3.23 8.71
CA VAL A 229 2.28 -4.26 7.71
C VAL A 229 3.78 -4.39 7.41
N SER A 230 4.66 -3.79 8.22
CA SER A 230 6.11 -3.85 7.99
C SER A 230 6.69 -5.26 8.25
N GLU A 231 7.70 -5.65 7.48
CA GLU A 231 8.37 -6.96 7.58
C GLU A 231 9.33 -7.10 8.77
N HIS A 232 9.67 -6.00 9.46
CA HIS A 232 10.80 -5.97 10.38
C HIS A 232 10.71 -7.01 11.51
N ALA A 233 9.56 -7.08 12.18
CA ALA A 233 9.33 -8.03 13.27
C ALA A 233 9.31 -9.48 12.77
N LEU A 234 8.63 -9.74 11.66
CA LEU A 234 8.58 -11.07 11.03
C LEU A 234 9.99 -11.60 10.75
N LEU A 235 10.81 -10.83 10.04
CA LEU A 235 12.18 -11.24 9.72
C LEU A 235 13.05 -11.37 10.97
N GLN A 236 12.84 -10.53 11.98
CA GLN A 236 13.57 -10.61 13.24
C GLN A 236 13.26 -11.93 13.96
N GLN A 237 11.98 -12.29 14.09
CA GLN A 237 11.59 -13.54 14.74
C GLN A 237 12.12 -14.77 14.00
N LEU A 238 12.07 -14.76 12.67
CA LEU A 238 12.62 -15.86 11.86
C LEU A 238 14.14 -16.01 11.98
N ARG A 239 14.89 -14.91 12.12
CA ARG A 239 16.34 -14.96 12.35
C ARG A 239 16.71 -15.43 13.75
N GLN A 240 15.96 -14.99 14.76
CA GLN A 240 16.22 -15.34 16.16
C GLN A 240 15.82 -16.76 16.51
N ASN A 241 14.84 -17.32 15.79
CA ASN A 241 14.22 -18.59 16.10
C ASN A 241 14.32 -19.56 14.90
N PRO A 242 15.49 -20.21 14.69
CA PRO A 242 15.73 -21.06 13.53
C PRO A 242 14.82 -22.29 13.42
N HIS A 243 14.10 -22.65 14.49
CA HIS A 243 13.10 -23.71 14.44
C HIS A 243 11.83 -23.31 13.68
N LEU A 244 11.58 -22.00 13.50
CA LEU A 244 10.47 -21.50 12.72
C LEU A 244 10.72 -21.67 11.23
N ASN A 245 9.84 -22.41 10.56
CA ASN A 245 9.96 -22.70 9.13
C ASN A 245 8.63 -22.63 8.38
N GLU A 246 7.49 -22.55 9.08
CA GLU A 246 6.17 -22.41 8.48
C GLU A 246 5.60 -21.05 8.91
N VAL A 247 5.44 -20.14 7.95
CA VAL A 247 4.86 -18.81 8.20
C VAL A 247 3.41 -18.80 7.75
N VAL A 248 2.50 -18.47 8.66
CA VAL A 248 1.08 -18.35 8.37
C VAL A 248 0.67 -16.88 8.49
N PHE A 249 0.29 -16.28 7.36
CA PHE A 249 -0.20 -14.91 7.35
C PHE A 249 -1.68 -14.88 7.76
N CYS A 250 -1.95 -14.06 8.78
CA CYS A 250 -3.25 -13.85 9.39
C CYS A 250 -3.59 -12.34 9.42
N LEU A 251 -3.23 -11.61 8.35
CA LEU A 251 -3.45 -10.16 8.22
C LEU A 251 -4.93 -9.84 7.97
N ASP A 252 -5.28 -8.56 7.99
CA ASP A 252 -6.65 -8.10 7.83
C ASP A 252 -7.20 -8.48 6.45
N HIS A 253 -8.50 -8.78 6.39
CA HIS A 253 -9.22 -9.08 5.17
C HIS A 253 -9.73 -7.79 4.52
N ASP A 254 -8.78 -6.93 4.13
CA ASP A 254 -9.00 -5.72 3.35
C ASP A 254 -7.90 -5.51 2.30
N GLU A 255 -8.02 -4.45 1.50
CA GLU A 255 -7.08 -4.13 0.41
C GLU A 255 -5.63 -4.06 0.92
N ALA A 256 -5.40 -3.41 2.07
CA ALA A 256 -4.06 -3.21 2.61
C ALA A 256 -3.44 -4.51 3.11
N GLY A 257 -4.22 -5.34 3.80
CA GLY A 257 -3.79 -6.66 4.27
C GLY A 257 -3.47 -7.62 3.11
N ILE A 258 -4.33 -7.67 2.09
CA ILE A 258 -4.13 -8.50 0.89
C ILE A 258 -2.84 -8.10 0.15
N GLU A 259 -2.61 -6.80 -0.06
CA GLU A 259 -1.35 -6.30 -0.64
C GLU A 259 -0.13 -6.69 0.19
N ALA A 260 -0.23 -6.54 1.52
CA ALA A 260 0.85 -6.82 2.44
C ALA A 260 1.27 -8.28 2.39
N VAL A 261 0.31 -9.23 2.36
CA VAL A 261 0.62 -10.67 2.22
C VAL A 261 1.45 -10.93 0.97
N GLY A 262 1.05 -10.37 -0.18
CA GLY A 262 1.79 -10.55 -1.44
C GLY A 262 3.23 -10.05 -1.34
N ARG A 263 3.43 -8.85 -0.80
CA ARG A 263 4.75 -8.24 -0.62
C ARG A 263 5.62 -9.03 0.36
N LEU A 264 5.07 -9.41 1.50
CA LEU A 264 5.80 -10.14 2.54
C LEU A 264 6.21 -11.53 2.06
N LYS A 265 5.38 -12.22 1.26
CA LYS A 265 5.77 -13.47 0.60
C LYS A 265 6.98 -13.30 -0.31
N GLY A 266 7.04 -12.21 -1.08
CA GLY A 266 8.20 -11.88 -1.92
C GLY A 266 9.47 -11.70 -1.08
N ILE A 267 9.40 -10.86 -0.04
CA ILE A 267 10.50 -10.62 0.90
C ILE A 267 10.97 -11.93 1.57
N LEU A 268 10.04 -12.78 2.01
CA LEU A 268 10.36 -14.06 2.63
C LEU A 268 11.07 -15.00 1.64
N ALA A 269 10.59 -15.09 0.40
CA ALA A 269 11.21 -15.91 -0.63
C ALA A 269 12.65 -15.48 -0.93
N GLU A 270 12.91 -14.16 -1.00
CA GLU A 270 14.27 -13.60 -1.14
C GLU A 270 15.19 -13.93 0.03
N ASN A 271 14.62 -14.12 1.23
CA ASN A 271 15.34 -14.52 2.44
C ASN A 271 15.35 -16.04 2.66
N GLY A 272 14.91 -16.85 1.68
CA GLY A 272 14.94 -18.31 1.73
C GLY A 272 13.78 -18.97 2.48
N TYR A 273 12.76 -18.20 2.89
CA TYR A 273 11.56 -18.71 3.56
C TYR A 273 10.42 -18.88 2.56
N THR A 274 10.24 -20.10 2.04
CA THR A 274 9.24 -20.39 1.00
C THR A 274 7.98 -21.08 1.51
N ASN A 275 8.05 -21.74 2.67
CA ASN A 275 6.92 -22.44 3.26
C ASN A 275 5.98 -21.45 3.96
N THR A 276 5.06 -20.89 3.18
CA THR A 276 4.09 -19.89 3.62
C THR A 276 2.66 -20.32 3.35
N ALA A 277 1.76 -20.03 4.28
CA ALA A 277 0.33 -20.22 4.17
C ALA A 277 -0.41 -18.91 4.46
N ILE A 278 -1.69 -18.84 4.08
CA ILE A 278 -2.59 -17.73 4.41
C ILE A 278 -3.78 -18.34 5.16
N MET A 279 -4.13 -17.75 6.29
CA MET A 279 -5.40 -17.96 6.97
C MET A 279 -6.12 -16.61 7.01
N GLN A 280 -7.33 -16.58 6.50
CA GLN A 280 -8.09 -15.34 6.34
C GLN A 280 -9.31 -15.38 7.27
N SER A 281 -9.60 -14.28 7.94
CA SER A 281 -10.83 -14.11 8.70
C SER A 281 -12.05 -14.08 7.77
N THR A 282 -13.21 -14.40 8.33
CA THR A 282 -14.50 -14.30 7.61
C THR A 282 -14.90 -12.84 7.41
N TYR A 283 -14.67 -12.02 8.43
CA TYR A 283 -14.94 -10.59 8.45
C TYR A 283 -13.64 -9.78 8.33
N LYS A 284 -13.71 -8.45 8.50
CA LYS A 284 -12.56 -7.54 8.32
C LYS A 284 -11.28 -8.02 9.02
N ASP A 285 -11.37 -8.50 10.25
CA ASP A 285 -10.23 -9.01 11.02
C ASP A 285 -10.65 -10.13 11.98
N TRP A 286 -9.69 -10.73 12.69
CA TRP A 286 -9.95 -11.81 13.65
C TRP A 286 -10.76 -11.36 14.86
N ASN A 287 -10.73 -10.07 15.23
CA ASN A 287 -11.56 -9.55 16.31
C ASN A 287 -13.03 -9.44 15.87
N GLU A 288 -13.29 -9.08 14.62
CA GLU A 288 -14.63 -9.09 14.04
C GLU A 288 -15.22 -10.51 13.95
N ASP A 289 -14.42 -11.51 13.59
CA ASP A 289 -14.82 -12.93 13.70
C ASP A 289 -15.22 -13.32 15.13
N LEU A 290 -14.42 -12.89 16.11
CA LEU A 290 -14.68 -13.16 17.51
C LEU A 290 -15.92 -12.42 18.05
N LYS A 291 -16.15 -11.18 17.61
CA LYS A 291 -17.36 -10.40 17.89
C LYS A 291 -18.61 -11.06 17.31
N ALA A 292 -18.55 -11.49 16.05
CA ALA A 292 -19.64 -12.20 15.39
C ALA A 292 -20.06 -13.46 16.16
N LYS A 293 -19.07 -14.24 16.63
CA LYS A 293 -19.31 -15.42 17.48
C LYS A 293 -20.05 -15.10 18.79
N HIS A 294 -19.96 -13.86 19.27
CA HIS A 294 -20.64 -13.36 20.47
C HIS A 294 -21.90 -12.52 20.16
N GLY A 295 -22.39 -12.55 18.91
CA GLY A 295 -23.64 -11.89 18.52
C GLY A 295 -23.52 -10.37 18.33
N VAL A 296 -22.31 -9.84 18.21
CA VAL A 296 -22.07 -8.45 17.81
C VAL A 296 -21.98 -8.37 16.29
N GLU A 297 -22.64 -7.39 15.69
CA GLU A 297 -22.58 -7.15 14.25
C GLU A 297 -21.14 -6.82 13.83
N PRO A 298 -20.51 -7.65 12.98
CA PRO A 298 -19.12 -7.49 12.57
C PRO A 298 -18.99 -6.55 11.37
N ILE A 299 -17.81 -5.96 11.22
CA ILE A 299 -17.46 -5.21 10.00
C ILE A 299 -17.18 -6.21 8.86
N PRO A 300 -17.87 -6.13 7.70
CA PRO A 300 -17.63 -7.04 6.59
C PRO A 300 -16.20 -6.93 6.05
N SER A 301 -15.70 -8.01 5.46
CA SER A 301 -14.43 -8.00 4.74
C SER A 301 -14.53 -7.19 3.45
N GLU A 302 -13.37 -6.77 2.94
CA GLU A 302 -13.25 -6.07 1.66
C GLU A 302 -12.24 -6.79 0.77
N GLU A 303 -12.68 -7.22 -0.41
CA GLU A 303 -11.79 -7.80 -1.41
C GLU A 303 -11.01 -6.69 -2.14
N HIS A 304 -9.80 -7.01 -2.61
CA HIS A 304 -8.98 -6.02 -3.30
C HIS A 304 -9.64 -5.59 -4.63
N PRO A 305 -9.97 -4.29 -4.84
CA PRO A 305 -10.74 -3.83 -6.00
C PRO A 305 -10.12 -4.22 -7.34
N LYS A 306 -8.80 -4.04 -7.48
CA LYS A 306 -8.06 -4.44 -8.69
C LYS A 306 -8.05 -5.95 -8.94
N LEU A 307 -8.01 -6.78 -7.90
CA LEU A 307 -8.09 -8.25 -8.08
C LEU A 307 -9.50 -8.68 -8.49
N MET A 308 -10.53 -7.96 -8.07
CA MET A 308 -11.91 -8.19 -8.51
C MET A 308 -12.13 -7.75 -9.97
N LEU A 309 -11.48 -6.66 -10.40
CA LEU A 309 -11.58 -6.12 -11.75
C LEU A 309 -10.74 -6.91 -12.77
N LEU A 310 -9.58 -7.42 -12.38
CA LEU A 310 -8.61 -8.08 -13.27
C LEU A 310 -9.21 -9.22 -14.14
N PRO A 311 -10.06 -10.13 -13.62
CA PRO A 311 -10.68 -11.17 -14.43
C PRO A 311 -11.57 -10.61 -15.56
N GLN A 312 -12.28 -9.51 -15.29
CA GLN A 312 -13.15 -8.85 -16.29
C GLN A 312 -12.30 -8.24 -17.39
N VAL A 313 -11.28 -7.46 -17.02
CA VAL A 313 -10.32 -6.87 -17.98
C VAL A 313 -9.67 -7.94 -18.85
N CYS A 314 -9.28 -9.08 -18.26
CA CYS A 314 -8.69 -10.18 -19.03
C CYS A 314 -9.68 -10.87 -19.99
N ALA A 315 -10.97 -10.90 -19.66
CA ALA A 315 -12.00 -11.43 -20.55
C ALA A 315 -12.18 -10.52 -21.76
N GLU A 316 -12.30 -9.21 -21.54
CA GLU A 316 -12.38 -8.19 -22.61
C GLU A 316 -11.15 -8.24 -23.52
N LEU A 317 -9.94 -8.33 -22.95
CA LEU A 317 -8.70 -8.47 -23.72
C LEU A 317 -8.66 -9.75 -24.56
N SER A 318 -9.31 -10.83 -24.11
CA SER A 318 -9.36 -12.08 -24.87
C SER A 318 -10.19 -11.93 -26.15
N GLU A 319 -11.32 -11.22 -26.06
CA GLU A 319 -12.15 -10.89 -27.22
C GLU A 319 -11.40 -9.97 -28.19
N LEU A 320 -10.71 -8.96 -27.64
CA LEU A 320 -9.93 -8.00 -28.42
C LEU A 320 -8.75 -8.66 -29.15
N CYS A 321 -8.10 -9.66 -28.54
CA CYS A 321 -7.05 -10.45 -29.19
C CYS A 321 -7.56 -11.13 -30.48
N GLU A 322 -8.81 -11.61 -30.49
CA GLU A 322 -9.39 -12.23 -31.68
C GLU A 322 -9.76 -11.20 -32.74
N ALA A 323 -10.25 -10.02 -32.33
CA ALA A 323 -10.54 -8.91 -33.25
C ALA A 323 -9.29 -8.37 -33.94
N ILE A 324 -8.18 -8.21 -33.21
CA ILE A 324 -6.93 -7.61 -33.72
C ILE A 324 -6.07 -8.62 -34.48
N ARG A 325 -6.37 -9.92 -34.39
CA ARG A 325 -5.60 -11.02 -35.03
C ARG A 325 -5.39 -10.84 -36.54
N ALA A 326 -6.28 -10.12 -37.21
CA ALA A 326 -6.22 -9.86 -38.64
C ALA A 326 -5.28 -8.70 -39.03
N HIS A 327 -4.74 -7.93 -38.07
CA HIS A 327 -3.80 -6.85 -38.37
C HIS A 327 -2.52 -7.38 -39.02
N ARG A 328 -2.16 -6.76 -40.16
CA ARG A 328 -1.04 -7.19 -41.00
C ARG A 328 0.32 -6.95 -40.33
N ASP A 329 0.43 -5.91 -39.52
CA ASP A 329 1.61 -5.59 -38.72
C ASP A 329 1.18 -5.21 -37.29
N THR A 330 1.06 -6.22 -36.42
CA THR A 330 0.68 -6.03 -35.02
C THR A 330 1.68 -5.16 -34.26
N ARG A 331 2.97 -5.14 -34.67
CA ARG A 331 3.98 -4.35 -33.96
C ARG A 331 3.81 -2.87 -34.27
N ALA A 332 3.69 -2.51 -35.55
CA ALA A 332 3.40 -1.14 -35.95
C ALA A 332 2.11 -0.64 -35.28
N PHE A 333 1.06 -1.47 -35.27
CA PHE A 333 -0.20 -1.15 -34.59
C PHE A 333 -0.03 -0.84 -33.09
N VAL A 334 0.78 -1.62 -32.35
CA VAL A 334 1.06 -1.33 -30.93
C VAL A 334 1.79 0.00 -30.76
N THR A 335 2.73 0.34 -31.66
CA THR A 335 3.42 1.64 -31.65
C THR A 335 2.45 2.79 -31.95
N ASP A 336 1.61 2.65 -32.97
CA ASP A 336 0.60 3.66 -33.35
C ASP A 336 -0.38 3.93 -32.19
N CYS A 337 -0.78 2.89 -31.45
CA CYS A 337 -1.62 3.05 -30.26
C CYS A 337 -0.92 3.84 -29.15
N PHE A 338 0.39 3.65 -28.96
CA PHE A 338 1.15 4.42 -27.97
C PHE A 338 1.31 5.88 -28.39
N ASP A 339 1.59 6.14 -29.67
CA ASP A 339 1.71 7.50 -30.20
C ASP A 339 0.39 8.27 -30.07
N ALA A 340 -0.76 7.58 -30.19
CA ALA A 340 -2.07 8.14 -29.91
C ALA A 340 -2.35 8.35 -28.41
N LEU A 341 -1.87 7.44 -27.55
CA LEU A 341 -2.02 7.50 -26.10
C LEU A 341 -1.22 8.66 -25.49
N GLU A 342 0.05 8.80 -25.85
CA GLU A 342 1.02 9.70 -25.23
C GLU A 342 0.51 11.14 -25.01
N PRO A 343 -0.04 11.85 -26.01
CA PRO A 343 -0.52 13.22 -25.81
C PRO A 343 -1.72 13.30 -24.85
N LEU A 344 -2.53 12.25 -24.75
CA LEU A 344 -3.74 12.21 -23.91
C LEU A 344 -3.43 12.07 -22.42
N VAL A 345 -2.24 11.56 -22.08
CA VAL A 345 -1.85 11.23 -20.70
C VAL A 345 -0.61 12.01 -20.22
N ASN A 346 -0.03 12.88 -21.06
CA ASN A 346 1.22 13.60 -20.75
C ASN A 346 1.11 14.52 -19.52
N SER A 347 -0.08 15.05 -19.23
CA SER A 347 -0.35 15.86 -18.03
C SER A 347 -0.45 15.02 -16.75
N GLY A 348 -0.51 13.69 -16.85
CA GLY A 348 -0.73 12.76 -15.74
C GLY A 348 -2.19 12.58 -15.33
N LYS A 349 -3.14 13.29 -15.96
CA LYS A 349 -4.58 13.09 -15.79
C LYS A 349 -5.26 13.00 -17.15
N VAL A 350 -6.31 12.17 -17.23
CA VAL A 350 -7.10 12.03 -18.44
C VAL A 350 -8.30 12.97 -18.39
N ALA A 351 -8.48 13.78 -19.43
CA ALA A 351 -9.70 14.58 -19.56
C ALA A 351 -10.92 13.64 -19.74
N PRO A 352 -12.09 13.92 -19.14
CA PRO A 352 -13.26 13.04 -19.18
C PRO A 352 -13.64 12.55 -20.60
N GLU A 353 -13.52 13.44 -21.59
CA GLU A 353 -13.78 13.16 -23.01
C GLU A 353 -12.79 12.17 -23.66
N ASN A 354 -11.59 12.02 -23.09
CA ASN A 354 -10.52 11.18 -23.61
C ASN A 354 -10.40 9.83 -22.89
N VAL A 355 -11.16 9.60 -21.82
CA VAL A 355 -11.09 8.38 -21.00
C VAL A 355 -11.27 7.13 -21.85
N GLU A 356 -12.25 7.15 -22.76
CA GLU A 356 -12.54 6.04 -23.67
C GLU A 356 -11.38 5.75 -24.62
N SER A 357 -10.86 6.78 -25.30
CA SER A 357 -9.75 6.62 -26.23
C SER A 357 -8.46 6.15 -25.55
N VAL A 358 -8.18 6.63 -24.34
CA VAL A 358 -7.04 6.16 -23.53
C VAL A 358 -7.23 4.69 -23.17
N ARG A 359 -8.44 4.30 -22.75
CA ARG A 359 -8.79 2.90 -22.50
C ARG A 359 -8.54 2.03 -23.73
N GLU A 360 -9.10 2.41 -24.87
CA GLU A 360 -8.99 1.64 -26.11
C GLU A 360 -7.53 1.46 -26.53
N CYS A 361 -6.71 2.51 -26.43
CA CYS A 361 -5.28 2.44 -26.73
C CYS A 361 -4.56 1.44 -25.82
N LEU A 362 -4.79 1.50 -24.50
CA LEU A 362 -4.17 0.59 -23.53
C LEU A 362 -4.58 -0.87 -23.77
N GLU A 363 -5.86 -1.11 -24.05
CA GLU A 363 -6.37 -2.45 -24.35
C GLU A 363 -5.80 -3.00 -25.66
N CYS A 364 -5.76 -2.17 -26.71
CA CYS A 364 -5.16 -2.54 -28.00
C CYS A 364 -3.67 -2.87 -27.87
N MET A 365 -2.92 -2.07 -27.10
CA MET A 365 -1.52 -2.33 -26.80
C MET A 365 -1.32 -3.64 -26.03
N ALA A 366 -2.16 -3.90 -25.02
CA ALA A 366 -2.10 -5.13 -24.24
C ALA A 366 -2.41 -6.36 -25.12
N ALA A 367 -3.50 -6.33 -25.89
CA ALA A 367 -3.89 -7.40 -26.80
C ALA A 367 -2.83 -7.64 -27.89
N GLY A 368 -2.34 -6.58 -28.54
CA GLY A 368 -1.29 -6.66 -29.55
C GLY A 368 0.01 -7.27 -28.98
N SER A 369 0.39 -6.88 -27.76
CA SER A 369 1.56 -7.44 -27.08
C SER A 369 1.40 -8.93 -26.78
N LEU A 370 0.21 -9.37 -26.34
CA LEU A 370 -0.07 -10.79 -26.11
C LEU A 370 -0.04 -11.61 -27.41
N LEU A 371 -0.58 -11.07 -28.50
CA LEU A 371 -0.49 -11.68 -29.83
C LEU A 371 0.97 -11.82 -30.30
N LEU A 372 1.81 -10.81 -30.06
CA LEU A 372 3.24 -10.84 -30.37
C LEU A 372 3.98 -11.89 -29.52
N THR A 373 3.67 -11.99 -28.22
CA THR A 373 4.20 -13.08 -27.37
C THR A 373 3.78 -14.45 -27.89
N ARG A 374 2.51 -14.62 -28.29
CA ARG A 374 1.99 -15.88 -28.85
C ARG A 374 2.74 -16.29 -30.12
N GLU A 375 2.99 -15.33 -31.01
CA GLU A 375 3.72 -15.55 -32.26
C GLU A 375 5.18 -15.94 -32.00
N LEU A 376 5.86 -15.29 -31.05
CA LEU A 376 7.22 -15.67 -30.65
C LEU A 376 7.28 -17.08 -30.06
N CYS A 377 6.31 -17.44 -29.21
CA CYS A 377 6.18 -18.80 -28.68
C CYS A 377 6.02 -19.85 -29.80
N ARG A 378 5.21 -19.54 -30.83
CA ARG A 378 5.07 -20.39 -32.02
C ARG A 378 6.37 -20.53 -32.81
N GLN A 379 7.11 -19.44 -32.99
CA GLN A 379 8.41 -19.44 -33.68
C GLN A 379 9.48 -20.25 -32.93
N MET A 380 9.39 -20.28 -31.60
CA MET A 380 10.24 -21.12 -30.75
C MET A 380 9.78 -22.58 -30.69
N GLU A 381 8.79 -23.02 -31.48
CA GLU A 381 8.19 -24.37 -31.45
C GLU A 381 7.50 -24.73 -30.12
N HIS A 382 7.12 -23.74 -29.32
CA HIS A 382 6.39 -23.90 -28.06
C HIS A 382 5.06 -23.14 -28.13
N PRO A 383 4.09 -23.58 -28.95
CA PRO A 383 2.83 -22.86 -29.15
C PRO A 383 2.05 -22.75 -27.84
N VAL A 384 1.47 -21.57 -27.61
CA VAL A 384 0.60 -21.27 -26.46
C VAL A 384 -0.71 -20.69 -26.94
N THR A 385 -1.79 -20.91 -26.18
CA THR A 385 -3.10 -20.30 -26.48
C THR A 385 -3.22 -18.92 -25.85
N THR A 386 -4.19 -18.12 -26.32
CA THR A 386 -4.49 -16.81 -25.72
C THR A 386 -4.88 -16.97 -24.25
N GLU A 387 -5.67 -17.99 -23.91
CA GLU A 387 -6.10 -18.30 -22.55
C GLU A 387 -4.93 -18.65 -21.64
N GLN A 388 -3.92 -19.38 -22.15
CA GLN A 388 -2.70 -19.68 -21.39
C GLN A 388 -1.91 -18.41 -21.08
N LEU A 389 -1.80 -17.48 -22.05
CA LEU A 389 -1.15 -16.19 -21.83
C LEU A 389 -1.93 -15.30 -20.87
N MET A 390 -3.27 -15.28 -20.94
CA MET A 390 -4.11 -14.54 -20.00
C MET A 390 -3.98 -15.06 -18.58
N ARG A 391 -4.02 -16.38 -18.38
CA ARG A 391 -3.77 -16.99 -17.06
C ARG A 391 -2.39 -16.63 -16.53
N LYS A 392 -1.38 -16.59 -17.40
CA LYS A 392 -0.03 -16.14 -17.02
C LYS A 392 -0.02 -14.66 -16.63
N LEU A 393 -0.67 -13.79 -17.39
CA LEU A 393 -0.81 -12.36 -17.07
C LEU A 393 -1.49 -12.17 -15.71
N GLN A 394 -2.62 -12.85 -15.48
CA GLN A 394 -3.33 -12.81 -14.19
C GLN A 394 -2.45 -13.30 -13.04
N ALA A 395 -1.79 -14.45 -13.21
CA ALA A 395 -0.91 -15.02 -12.19
C ALA A 395 0.35 -14.17 -11.94
N SER A 396 0.74 -13.32 -12.89
CA SER A 396 1.84 -12.36 -12.77
C SER A 396 1.41 -11.02 -12.17
N TYR A 397 0.11 -10.72 -12.09
CA TYR A 397 -0.35 -9.49 -11.48
C TYR A 397 -0.08 -9.48 -9.97
N ARG A 398 0.51 -8.38 -9.50
CA ARG A 398 0.88 -8.16 -8.10
C ARG A 398 0.34 -6.78 -7.71
N PRO A 399 -0.76 -6.71 -6.93
CA PRO A 399 -1.37 -5.43 -6.61
C PRO A 399 -0.42 -4.51 -5.83
N HIS A 400 0.40 -5.07 -4.93
CA HIS A 400 1.38 -4.30 -4.16
C HIS A 400 2.51 -3.67 -4.98
N GLU A 401 2.73 -4.11 -6.23
CA GLU A 401 3.66 -3.50 -7.19
C GLU A 401 2.97 -2.44 -8.07
N ASP A 402 1.64 -2.43 -8.10
CA ASP A 402 0.83 -1.55 -8.94
C ASP A 402 0.60 -0.19 -8.27
N ARG A 403 1.69 0.54 -8.04
CA ARG A 403 1.74 1.88 -7.42
C ARG A 403 2.18 2.95 -8.40
N GLY A 404 1.94 4.21 -8.07
CA GLY A 404 2.31 5.33 -8.92
C GLY A 404 1.14 5.86 -9.76
N TRP A 405 1.35 7.05 -10.30
CA TRP A 405 0.32 7.79 -11.02
C TRP A 405 0.28 7.37 -12.48
N LEU A 406 -0.78 7.78 -13.18
CA LEU A 406 -0.90 7.51 -14.60
C LEU A 406 0.33 7.97 -15.40
N ARG A 407 0.94 9.09 -15.02
CA ARG A 407 2.18 9.58 -15.64
C ARG A 407 3.33 8.57 -15.51
N THR A 408 3.56 8.05 -14.29
CA THR A 408 4.60 7.04 -14.03
C THR A 408 4.32 5.77 -14.82
N ARG A 409 3.05 5.33 -14.85
CA ARG A 409 2.63 4.15 -15.64
C ARG A 409 2.88 4.33 -17.13
N THR A 410 2.58 5.51 -17.66
CA THR A 410 2.84 5.84 -19.06
C THR A 410 4.33 5.83 -19.35
N GLU A 411 5.15 6.35 -18.44
CA GLU A 411 6.62 6.29 -18.55
C GLU A 411 7.16 4.86 -18.50
N ASP A 412 6.59 3.98 -17.66
CA ASP A 412 6.94 2.56 -17.64
C ASP A 412 6.60 1.88 -18.98
N ILE A 413 5.41 2.18 -19.54
CA ILE A 413 4.99 1.71 -20.86
C ILE A 413 5.94 2.22 -21.96
N ARG A 414 6.30 3.51 -21.94
CA ARG A 414 7.26 4.12 -22.89
C ARG A 414 8.60 3.40 -22.86
N ARG A 415 9.18 3.22 -21.66
CA ARG A 415 10.45 2.51 -21.47
C ARG A 415 10.39 1.07 -21.93
N ALA A 416 9.29 0.38 -21.68
CA ALA A 416 9.09 -0.99 -22.14
C ALA A 416 9.07 -1.06 -23.68
N LEU A 417 8.40 -0.12 -24.35
CA LEU A 417 8.39 -0.01 -25.82
C LEU A 417 9.78 0.32 -26.38
N GLU A 418 10.50 1.27 -25.79
CA GLU A 418 11.87 1.60 -26.18
C GLU A 418 12.82 0.39 -26.05
N GLU A 419 12.70 -0.37 -24.94
CA GLU A 419 13.48 -1.59 -24.75
C GLU A 419 13.15 -2.63 -25.81
N ILE A 420 11.85 -2.87 -26.07
CA ILE A 420 11.36 -3.78 -27.10
C ILE A 420 11.88 -3.38 -28.48
N ASN A 421 11.76 -2.12 -28.85
CA ASN A 421 12.24 -1.59 -30.12
C ASN A 421 13.75 -1.77 -30.27
N ARG A 422 14.52 -1.54 -29.20
CA ARG A 422 15.96 -1.81 -29.19
C ARG A 422 16.26 -3.29 -29.43
N MET A 423 15.60 -4.20 -28.70
CA MET A 423 15.79 -5.66 -28.89
C MET A 423 15.39 -6.12 -30.29
N VAL A 424 14.35 -5.50 -30.86
CA VAL A 424 13.86 -5.82 -32.19
C VAL A 424 14.82 -5.32 -33.27
N ASN A 425 15.42 -4.15 -33.08
CA ASN A 425 16.30 -3.55 -34.09
C ASN A 425 17.77 -3.96 -33.95
N THR A 426 18.11 -4.78 -32.95
CA THR A 426 19.47 -5.35 -32.81
C THR A 426 19.83 -6.18 -34.05
N PRO A 427 20.93 -5.85 -34.76
CA PRO A 427 21.38 -6.60 -35.92
C PRO A 427 21.90 -7.98 -35.52
N GLY A 428 21.59 -9.01 -36.32
CA GLY A 428 22.06 -10.38 -36.12
C GLY A 428 20.93 -11.42 -36.12
N ILE A 429 21.29 -12.70 -36.04
CA ILE A 429 20.34 -13.81 -35.87
C ILE A 429 19.96 -13.86 -34.39
N ARG A 430 18.66 -13.77 -34.09
CA ARG A 430 18.17 -13.92 -32.71
C ARG A 430 18.14 -15.39 -32.32
N GLY A 431 18.77 -15.71 -31.19
CA GLY A 431 18.66 -17.04 -30.60
C GLY A 431 17.31 -17.26 -29.92
N VAL A 432 17.07 -18.50 -29.49
CA VAL A 432 15.88 -18.88 -28.71
C VAL A 432 15.79 -18.09 -27.40
N GLU A 433 16.94 -17.79 -26.77
CA GLU A 433 16.99 -17.00 -25.53
C GLU A 433 16.58 -15.53 -25.76
N ASP A 434 17.02 -14.93 -26.87
CA ASP A 434 16.61 -13.58 -27.27
C ASP A 434 15.10 -13.50 -27.55
N GLN A 435 14.56 -14.52 -28.23
CA GLN A 435 13.12 -14.63 -28.50
C GLN A 435 12.32 -14.79 -27.20
N ARG A 436 12.81 -15.57 -26.24
CA ARG A 436 12.19 -15.74 -24.92
C ARG A 436 12.20 -14.44 -24.12
N ARG A 437 13.33 -13.71 -24.13
CA ARG A 437 13.45 -12.40 -23.47
C ARG A 437 12.46 -11.41 -24.08
N LEU A 438 12.43 -11.31 -25.41
CA LEU A 438 11.50 -10.44 -26.12
C LEU A 438 10.03 -10.79 -25.83
N GLY A 439 9.67 -12.07 -25.80
CA GLY A 439 8.33 -12.52 -25.45
C GLY A 439 7.93 -12.16 -24.01
N SER A 440 8.91 -12.18 -23.10
CA SER A 440 8.72 -11.76 -21.70
C SER A 440 8.53 -10.24 -21.58
N SER A 441 9.24 -9.46 -22.38
CA SER A 441 9.07 -8.00 -22.44
C SER A 441 7.71 -7.59 -23.02
N TYR A 442 7.21 -8.28 -24.04
CA TYR A 442 5.83 -8.05 -24.53
C TYR A 442 4.78 -8.42 -23.47
N LEU A 443 4.96 -9.53 -22.74
CA LEU A 443 4.04 -9.89 -21.67
C LEU A 443 4.06 -8.85 -20.53
N ARG A 444 5.24 -8.29 -20.23
CA ARG A 444 5.38 -7.19 -19.26
C ARG A 444 4.68 -5.92 -19.76
N LEU A 445 4.88 -5.54 -21.02
CA LEU A 445 4.18 -4.40 -21.63
C LEU A 445 2.66 -4.57 -21.55
N ALA A 446 2.14 -5.77 -21.81
CA ALA A 446 0.72 -6.06 -21.64
C ALA A 446 0.25 -5.86 -20.19
N LEU A 447 1.03 -6.32 -19.22
CA LEU A 447 0.73 -6.13 -17.79
C LEU A 447 0.75 -4.65 -17.39
N ASP A 448 1.71 -3.87 -17.88
CA ASP A 448 1.81 -2.43 -17.61
C ASP A 448 0.63 -1.65 -18.23
N CYS A 449 0.17 -2.06 -19.42
CA CYS A 449 -1.06 -1.52 -20.01
C CYS A 449 -2.31 -1.88 -19.17
N VAL A 450 -2.41 -3.12 -18.69
CA VAL A 450 -3.51 -3.56 -17.80
C VAL A 450 -3.52 -2.77 -16.49
N ARG A 451 -2.35 -2.53 -15.88
CA ARG A 451 -2.21 -1.68 -14.68
C ARG A 451 -2.73 -0.26 -14.93
N ALA A 452 -2.31 0.37 -16.04
CA ALA A 452 -2.78 1.70 -16.42
C ALA A 452 -4.29 1.74 -16.69
N ARG A 453 -4.83 0.71 -17.35
CA ARG A 453 -6.27 0.57 -17.64
C ARG A 453 -7.10 0.48 -16.36
N MET A 454 -6.71 -0.39 -15.42
CA MET A 454 -7.40 -0.53 -14.13
C MET A 454 -7.29 0.74 -13.29
N PHE A 455 -6.17 1.47 -13.37
CA PHE A 455 -6.01 2.76 -12.70
C PHE A 455 -7.07 3.77 -13.17
N ILE A 456 -7.27 3.90 -14.50
CA ILE A 456 -8.25 4.82 -15.07
C ILE A 456 -9.68 4.44 -14.68
N GLU A 457 -9.98 3.16 -14.55
CA GLU A 457 -11.32 2.68 -14.21
C GLU A 457 -11.68 2.95 -12.74
N LEU A 458 -10.69 2.85 -11.84
CA LEU A 458 -10.90 3.00 -10.40
C LEU A 458 -10.70 4.45 -9.90
N GLU A 459 -9.95 5.29 -10.62
CA GLU A 459 -9.64 6.66 -10.18
C GLU A 459 -10.85 7.62 -10.08
N PRO A 460 -11.83 7.63 -11.02
CA PRO A 460 -12.99 8.52 -10.93
C PRO A 460 -13.86 8.31 -9.69
N GLN A 461 -13.74 7.16 -9.00
CA GLN A 461 -14.60 6.81 -7.87
C GLN A 461 -14.08 7.32 -6.51
N VAL A 462 -12.81 7.74 -6.41
CA VAL A 462 -12.16 8.11 -5.12
C VAL A 462 -12.18 9.63 -4.85
N MET A 463 -12.52 10.45 -5.85
CA MET A 463 -12.46 11.92 -5.77
C MET A 463 -13.76 12.59 -5.27
N LEU A 464 -14.85 11.84 -5.06
CA LEU A 464 -16.07 12.38 -4.48
C LEU A 464 -16.05 12.14 -2.96
N PRO A 465 -15.88 13.16 -2.10
CA PRO A 465 -16.15 12.98 -0.68
C PRO A 465 -17.59 12.49 -0.52
N LYS A 466 -17.79 11.50 0.37
CA LYS A 466 -19.12 11.22 0.91
C LYS A 466 -19.67 12.55 1.39
N GLN A 467 -20.67 13.09 0.70
CA GLN A 467 -21.40 14.24 1.18
C GLN A 467 -22.00 13.83 2.52
N GLU A 468 -21.43 14.33 3.62
CA GLU A 468 -22.17 14.41 4.87
C GLU A 468 -23.43 15.20 4.56
N GLN A 469 -24.58 14.52 4.57
CA GLN A 469 -25.87 15.18 4.57
C GLN A 469 -25.89 16.07 5.82
N PRO A 470 -26.12 17.38 5.70
CA PRO A 470 -26.31 18.21 6.88
C PRO A 470 -27.57 17.70 7.59
N GLU A 471 -27.40 17.20 8.82
CA GLU A 471 -28.51 16.97 9.74
C GLU A 471 -29.29 18.29 9.86
N ASN A 472 -30.53 18.28 9.36
CA ASN A 472 -31.47 19.37 9.54
C ASN A 472 -31.74 19.53 11.04
N ILE A 473 -31.02 20.44 11.68
CA ILE A 473 -31.42 21.02 12.97
C ILE A 473 -32.64 21.90 12.67
N LEU A 474 -33.82 21.30 12.76
CA LEU A 474 -35.06 22.04 12.79
C LEU A 474 -35.20 22.66 14.19
N MET A 475 -34.67 23.88 14.37
CA MET A 475 -35.14 24.76 15.44
C MET A 475 -36.59 25.13 15.13
N THR A 476 -37.51 24.63 15.95
CA THR A 476 -38.85 25.21 16.09
C THR A 476 -38.88 26.03 17.37
N MET A 477 -39.31 27.29 17.21
CA MET A 477 -39.62 28.23 18.28
C MET A 477 -40.73 27.75 19.19
#